data_AF-A0A661W8U5-F1
#
_entry.id   AF-A0A661W8U5-F1
#
_cell.length_a   1.000
_cell.length_b   1.000
_cell.length_c   1.000
_cell.angle_alpha   90.00
_cell.angle_beta   90.00
_cell.angle_gamma   90.00
#
_symmetry.space_group_name_H-M   'P 1'
#
loop_
_entity.id
_entity.type
_entity.pdbx_description
1 polymer ?
#
loop_
_entity_poly.entity_id
_entity_poly.type
_entity_poly.pdbx_seq_one_letter_code
_entity_poly.pdbx_strand_id
1 'polypeptide(L)'
;MNFMNTILPFLSGIVSFGFAIVILRRYWQRKGLHLLLWGIGMVFYGIGGFCEGYYGAFGWNPLVFRMWYLFGAILVAAWLGQGTVYLLAKKTWAHGMMIILILGSIYGAFKVIGAELDPTLMTTSLHTGSEMSGHAIVTPGVRSLTPFFNLFGTVALVGGAAYSAWIFFKKRVLLHRSIGNILIAVG
;
A
#
# COMPACT_ATOMS: atom_id res chain seq x y z
N MET A 1 -8.31 13.69 20.14
CA MET A 1 -8.77 13.00 18.92
C MET A 1 -10.23 12.57 19.10
N ASN A 2 -11.03 12.62 18.04
CA ASN A 2 -12.43 12.20 18.09
C ASN A 2 -12.53 10.67 18.04
N PHE A 3 -13.52 10.10 18.73
CA PHE A 3 -13.83 8.64 18.76
C PHE A 3 -13.86 7.99 17.37
N MET A 4 -14.36 8.71 16.35
CA MET A 4 -14.38 8.24 14.97
C MET A 4 -12.98 8.08 14.36
N ASN A 5 -12.03 8.96 14.68
CA ASN A 5 -10.67 8.91 14.12
C ASN A 5 -9.84 7.77 14.74
N THR A 6 -10.27 7.23 15.87
CA THR A 6 -9.66 6.05 16.51
C THR A 6 -10.24 4.77 15.94
N ILE A 7 -11.55 4.68 15.75
CA ILE A 7 -12.24 3.42 15.40
C ILE A 7 -12.23 3.14 13.90
N LEU A 8 -12.37 4.17 13.05
CA LEU A 8 -12.41 3.97 11.60
C LEU A 8 -11.15 3.28 11.06
N PRO A 9 -9.92 3.66 11.48
CA PRO A 9 -8.73 2.96 11.02
C PRO A 9 -8.63 1.51 11.50
N PHE A 10 -9.08 1.21 12.73
CA PHE A 10 -9.16 -0.17 13.22
C PHE A 10 -10.13 -1.01 12.39
N LEU A 11 -11.33 -0.49 12.13
CA LEU A 11 -12.33 -1.18 11.30
C LEU A 11 -11.79 -1.42 9.88
N SER A 12 -11.17 -0.39 9.27
CA SER A 12 -10.51 -0.51 7.97
C SER A 12 -9.42 -1.59 7.98
N GLY A 13 -8.58 -1.61 9.02
CA GLY A 13 -7.53 -2.60 9.19
C GLY A 13 -8.08 -4.03 9.34
N ILE A 14 -9.13 -4.22 10.13
CA ILE A 14 -9.81 -5.51 10.31
C ILE A 14 -10.39 -6.00 8.98
N VAL A 15 -11.10 -5.14 8.26
CA VAL A 15 -11.67 -5.47 6.94
C VAL A 15 -10.55 -5.86 5.97
N SER A 16 -9.45 -5.10 5.95
CA SER A 16 -8.29 -5.40 5.12
C SER A 16 -7.65 -6.75 5.43
N PHE A 17 -7.51 -7.10 6.72
CA PHE A 17 -7.03 -8.43 7.11
C PHE A 17 -8.01 -9.54 6.69
N GLY A 18 -9.32 -9.30 6.80
CA GLY A 18 -10.34 -10.21 6.28
C GLY A 18 -10.15 -10.48 4.78
N PHE A 19 -9.95 -9.44 3.97
CA PHE A 19 -9.65 -9.58 2.55
C PHE A 19 -8.31 -10.28 2.30
N ALA A 20 -7.27 -9.96 3.09
CA ALA A 20 -5.97 -10.61 2.99
C ALA A 20 -6.09 -12.12 3.17
N ILE A 21 -6.87 -12.59 4.16
CA ILE A 21 -7.11 -14.01 4.41
C ILE A 21 -7.80 -14.66 3.21
N VAL A 22 -8.83 -14.02 2.64
CA VAL A 22 -9.54 -14.55 1.46
C VAL A 22 -8.59 -14.69 0.26
N ILE A 23 -7.78 -13.67 0.00
CA ILE A 23 -6.82 -13.65 -1.11
C ILE A 23 -5.73 -14.72 -0.90
N LEU A 24 -5.16 -14.82 0.30
CA LEU A 24 -4.12 -15.79 0.62
C LEU A 24 -4.66 -17.24 0.60
N ARG A 25 -5.91 -17.46 1.01
CA ARG A 25 -6.58 -18.77 0.85
C ARG A 25 -6.72 -19.14 -0.62
N ARG A 26 -7.08 -18.16 -1.47
CA ARG A 26 -7.16 -18.36 -2.92
C ARG A 26 -5.78 -18.63 -3.53
N TYR A 27 -4.73 -18.00 -3.02
CA TYR A 27 -3.34 -18.30 -3.39
C TYR A 27 -2.99 -19.75 -3.06
N TRP A 28 -3.38 -20.26 -1.89
CA TRP A 28 -3.09 -21.64 -1.53
C TRP A 28 -3.65 -22.66 -2.53
N GLN A 29 -4.84 -22.38 -3.06
CA GLN A 29 -5.53 -23.24 -4.02
C GLN A 29 -5.00 -23.11 -5.45
N ARG A 30 -4.68 -21.89 -5.90
CA ARG A 30 -4.32 -21.60 -7.32
C ARG A 30 -2.83 -21.36 -7.56
N LYS A 31 -2.03 -21.15 -6.52
CA LYS A 31 -0.58 -20.90 -6.52
C LYS A 31 -0.11 -19.76 -7.45
N GLY A 32 -0.98 -18.80 -7.75
CA GLY A 32 -0.62 -17.62 -8.56
C GLY A 32 0.14 -16.57 -7.75
N LEU A 33 1.39 -16.26 -8.13
CA LEU A 33 2.24 -15.31 -7.39
C LEU A 33 1.62 -13.90 -7.22
N HIS A 34 0.81 -13.45 -8.18
CA HIS A 34 0.06 -12.19 -8.06
C HIS A 34 -0.88 -12.16 -6.84
N LEU A 35 -1.52 -13.30 -6.52
CA LEU A 35 -2.40 -13.41 -5.35
C LEU A 35 -1.61 -13.33 -4.04
N LEU A 36 -0.41 -13.93 -4.01
CA LEU A 36 0.46 -13.84 -2.83
C LEU A 36 0.83 -12.38 -2.55
N LEU A 37 1.25 -11.66 -3.59
CA LEU A 37 1.68 -10.26 -3.47
C LEU A 37 0.53 -9.33 -3.09
N TRP A 38 -0.64 -9.53 -3.70
CA TRP A 38 -1.84 -8.80 -3.30
C TRP A 38 -2.23 -9.08 -1.85
N GLY A 39 -2.15 -10.34 -1.42
CA GLY A 39 -2.38 -10.72 -0.02
C GLY A 39 -1.41 -10.02 0.94
N ILE A 40 -0.12 -9.99 0.61
CA ILE A 40 0.90 -9.29 1.40
C ILE A 40 0.63 -7.78 1.47
N GLY A 41 0.29 -7.15 0.34
CA GLY A 41 -0.08 -5.73 0.31
C GLY A 41 -1.30 -5.42 1.18
N MET A 42 -2.32 -6.29 1.20
CA MET A 42 -3.49 -6.14 2.08
C MET A 42 -3.15 -6.31 3.56
N VAL A 43 -2.18 -7.19 3.89
CA VAL A 43 -1.65 -7.29 5.27
C VAL A 43 -0.95 -6.00 5.67
N PHE A 44 -0.12 -5.43 4.80
CA PHE A 44 0.56 -4.16 5.09
C PHE A 44 -0.43 -3.01 5.29
N TYR A 45 -1.50 -2.98 4.50
CA TYR A 45 -2.56 -1.98 4.65
C TYR A 45 -3.29 -2.17 5.99
N GLY A 46 -3.56 -3.42 6.38
CA GLY A 46 -4.12 -3.76 7.69
C GLY A 46 -3.24 -3.26 8.84
N ILE A 47 -1.93 -3.49 8.76
CA ILE A 47 -0.97 -2.98 9.76
C ILE A 47 -0.99 -1.45 9.82
N GLY A 48 -1.02 -0.77 8.67
CA GLY A 48 -1.14 0.69 8.60
C GLY A 48 -2.38 1.22 9.33
N GLY A 49 -3.55 0.65 9.04
CA GLY A 49 -4.81 1.03 9.70
C GLY A 49 -4.80 0.78 11.20
N PHE A 50 -4.20 -0.32 11.67
CA PHE A 50 -4.02 -0.58 13.10
C PHE A 50 -3.07 0.42 13.77
N CYS A 51 -2.00 0.84 13.09
CA CYS A 51 -1.10 1.85 13.62
C CYS A 51 -1.79 3.21 13.74
N GLU A 52 -2.62 3.58 12.76
CA GLU A 52 -3.47 4.79 12.82
C GLU A 52 -4.46 4.74 13.98
N GLY A 53 -5.15 3.61 14.14
CA GLY A 53 -6.08 3.40 15.25
C GLY A 53 -5.35 3.48 16.60
N TYR A 54 -4.17 2.87 16.71
CA TYR A 54 -3.35 2.93 17.91
C TYR A 54 -2.94 4.37 18.23
N TYR A 55 -2.46 5.11 17.23
CA TYR A 55 -2.09 6.51 17.40
C TYR A 55 -3.27 7.34 17.92
N GLY A 56 -4.49 7.05 17.45
CA GLY A 56 -5.69 7.72 17.95
C GLY A 56 -6.21 7.27 19.31
N ALA A 57 -5.84 6.08 19.78
CA ALA A 57 -6.24 5.57 21.10
C ALA A 57 -5.23 5.91 22.20
N PHE A 58 -3.94 5.75 21.90
CA PHE A 58 -2.85 5.79 22.88
C PHE A 58 -1.86 6.94 22.65
N GLY A 59 -1.99 7.66 21.53
CA GLY A 59 -1.12 8.79 21.19
C GLY A 59 0.19 8.37 20.53
N TRP A 60 1.17 9.27 20.61
CA TRP A 60 2.44 9.13 19.91
C TRP A 60 3.29 7.96 20.43
N ASN A 61 3.76 7.12 19.51
CA ASN A 61 4.78 6.11 19.78
C ASN A 61 5.73 6.02 18.58
N PRO A 62 7.06 6.20 18.78
CA PRO A 62 8.04 6.17 17.69
C PRO A 62 8.05 4.86 16.89
N LEU A 63 7.84 3.72 17.55
CA LEU A 63 7.81 2.41 16.90
C LEU A 63 6.55 2.28 16.02
N VAL A 64 5.39 2.70 16.54
CA VAL A 64 4.12 2.67 15.79
C VAL A 64 4.18 3.57 14.57
N PHE A 65 4.76 4.77 14.70
CA PHE A 65 4.96 5.67 13.57
C PHE A 65 5.88 5.05 12.50
N ARG A 66 6.98 4.41 12.90
CA ARG A 66 7.88 3.71 11.95
C ARG A 66 7.17 2.57 11.23
N MET A 67 6.37 1.76 11.94
CA MET A 67 5.58 0.69 11.33
C MET A 67 4.54 1.24 10.37
N TRP A 68 3.81 2.28 10.77
CA TRP A 68 2.85 2.96 9.91
C TRP A 68 3.50 3.51 8.63
N TYR A 69 4.63 4.19 8.77
CA TYR A 69 5.31 4.80 7.64
C TYR A 69 5.88 3.75 6.68
N LEU A 70 6.46 2.69 7.22
CA LEU A 70 7.01 1.60 6.40
C LEU A 70 5.90 0.82 5.71
N PHE A 71 4.95 0.27 6.47
CA PHE A 71 3.93 -0.61 5.91
C PHE A 71 2.82 0.18 5.22
N GLY A 72 2.25 1.19 5.88
CA GLY A 72 1.14 1.99 5.36
C GLY A 72 1.57 2.93 4.23
N ALA A 73 2.60 3.76 4.45
CA ALA A 73 2.92 4.84 3.51
C ALA A 73 3.82 4.42 2.34
N ILE A 74 4.81 3.56 2.56
CA ILE A 74 5.80 3.17 1.52
C ILE A 74 5.42 1.87 0.81
N LEU A 75 5.21 0.78 1.57
CA LEU A 75 5.24 -0.56 0.98
C LEU A 75 3.93 -1.00 0.35
N VAL A 76 2.77 -0.59 0.89
CA VAL A 76 1.45 -1.05 0.41
C VAL A 76 1.28 -0.89 -1.10
N ALA A 77 1.44 0.34 -1.62
CA ALA A 77 1.16 0.62 -3.02
C ALA A 77 2.08 -0.19 -3.95
N ALA A 78 3.36 -0.26 -3.61
CA ALA A 78 4.35 -0.94 -4.43
C ALA A 78 4.15 -2.47 -4.45
N TRP A 79 3.82 -3.09 -3.31
CA TRP A 79 3.57 -4.53 -3.24
C TRP A 79 2.25 -4.93 -3.93
N LEU A 80 1.20 -4.11 -3.81
CA LEU A 80 -0.04 -4.31 -4.56
C LEU A 80 0.21 -4.16 -6.08
N GLY A 81 0.94 -3.12 -6.49
CA GLY A 81 1.33 -2.89 -7.88
C GLY A 81 2.16 -4.04 -8.46
N GLN A 82 3.11 -4.57 -7.69
CA GLN A 82 3.92 -5.72 -8.12
C GLN A 82 3.07 -6.96 -8.38
N GLY A 83 1.98 -7.18 -7.63
CA GLY A 83 1.02 -8.23 -7.94
C GLY A 83 0.40 -8.07 -9.33
N THR A 84 0.08 -6.83 -9.73
CA THR A 84 -0.43 -6.53 -11.07
C THR A 84 0.63 -6.71 -12.16
N VAL A 85 1.88 -6.37 -11.88
CA VAL A 85 3.01 -6.65 -12.78
C VAL A 85 3.13 -8.16 -13.02
N TYR A 86 3.04 -8.99 -11.98
CA TYR A 86 3.05 -10.45 -12.12
C TYR A 86 1.86 -11.01 -12.90
N LEU A 87 0.74 -10.28 -12.94
CA LEU A 87 -0.44 -10.66 -13.69
C LEU A 87 -0.32 -10.32 -15.19
N LEU A 88 0.27 -9.16 -15.53
CA LEU A 88 0.23 -8.61 -16.89
C LEU A 88 1.55 -8.65 -17.64
N ALA A 89 2.69 -8.57 -16.95
CA ALA A 89 4.00 -8.52 -17.56
C ALA A 89 4.60 -9.93 -17.78
N LYS A 90 5.63 -10.00 -18.63
CA LYS A 90 6.41 -11.24 -18.81
C LYS A 90 7.14 -11.58 -17.51
N LYS A 91 7.31 -12.88 -17.23
CA LYS A 91 7.94 -13.38 -15.99
C LYS A 91 9.32 -12.77 -15.72
N THR A 92 10.14 -12.57 -16.76
CA THR A 92 11.48 -11.97 -16.62
C THR A 92 11.45 -10.57 -16.01
N TRP A 93 10.59 -9.70 -16.53
CA TRP A 93 10.38 -8.34 -16.00
C TRP A 93 9.77 -8.38 -14.60
N ALA A 94 8.77 -9.23 -14.38
CA ALA A 94 8.16 -9.38 -13.06
C ALA A 94 9.16 -9.80 -11.99
N HIS A 95 10.02 -10.79 -12.27
CA HIS A 95 11.07 -11.21 -11.33
C HIS A 95 12.14 -10.13 -11.12
N GLY A 96 12.57 -9.43 -12.17
CA GLY A 96 13.53 -8.32 -12.05
C GLY A 96 12.97 -7.20 -11.16
N MET A 97 11.72 -6.79 -11.38
CA MET A 97 11.04 -5.77 -10.58
C MET A 97 10.81 -6.24 -9.14
N MET A 98 10.56 -7.54 -8.93
CA MET A 98 10.45 -8.11 -7.58
C MET A 98 11.77 -8.00 -6.80
N ILE A 99 12.91 -8.30 -7.43
CA ILE A 99 14.22 -8.17 -6.79
C ILE A 99 14.47 -6.71 -6.41
N ILE A 100 14.22 -5.78 -7.33
CA ILE A 100 14.35 -4.34 -7.07
C ILE A 100 13.44 -3.90 -5.92
N LEU A 101 12.19 -4.39 -5.90
CA LEU A 101 11.23 -4.08 -4.84
C LEU A 101 11.69 -4.61 -3.48
N ILE A 102 12.21 -5.85 -3.41
CA ILE A 102 12.73 -6.43 -2.17
C ILE A 102 13.92 -5.60 -1.66
N LEU A 103 14.89 -5.31 -2.53
CA LEU A 103 16.07 -4.52 -2.17
C LEU A 103 15.66 -3.11 -1.70
N GLY A 104 14.75 -2.48 -2.43
CA GLY A 104 14.18 -1.19 -2.05
C GLY A 104 13.41 -1.26 -0.72
N SER A 105 12.67 -2.33 -0.47
CA SER A 105 11.92 -2.51 0.78
C SER A 105 12.85 -2.64 1.98
N ILE A 106 13.94 -3.40 1.82
CA ILE A 106 14.99 -3.54 2.84
C ILE A 106 15.68 -2.19 3.08
N TYR A 107 16.03 -1.47 2.01
CA TYR A 107 16.64 -0.14 2.12
C TYR A 107 15.70 0.87 2.82
N GLY A 108 14.42 0.86 2.45
CA GLY A 108 13.39 1.68 3.09
C GLY A 108 13.24 1.36 4.58
N ALA A 109 13.18 0.07 4.94
CA ALA A 109 13.12 -0.35 6.34
C ALA A 109 14.33 0.14 7.13
N PHE A 110 15.54 -0.02 6.59
CA PHE A 110 16.77 0.46 7.25
C PHE A 110 16.75 1.98 7.46
N LYS A 111 16.36 2.74 6.43
CA LYS A 111 16.24 4.20 6.49
C LYS A 111 15.20 4.67 7.50
N VAL A 112 14.06 3.99 7.60
CA VAL A 112 12.97 4.36 8.52
C VAL A 112 13.30 4.01 9.97
N ILE A 113 13.97 2.88 10.21
CA ILE A 113 14.39 2.47 11.55
C ILE A 113 15.41 3.47 12.11
N GLY A 114 16.39 3.88 11.29
CA GLY A 114 17.40 4.86 11.66
C GLY A 114 16.96 6.32 11.58
N ALA A 115 15.71 6.60 11.23
CA ALA A 115 15.22 7.96 11.09
C ALA A 115 14.99 8.64 12.45
N GLU A 116 15.42 9.88 12.54
CA GLU A 116 15.09 10.82 13.61
C GLU A 116 13.66 11.32 13.40
N LEU A 117 12.88 11.23 14.47
CA LEU A 117 11.47 11.58 14.50
C LEU A 117 11.25 12.75 15.45
N ASP A 118 10.66 13.81 14.94
CA ASP A 118 10.22 14.95 15.74
C ASP A 118 8.68 14.95 15.84
N PRO A 119 8.11 14.61 17.00
CA PRO A 119 6.67 14.59 17.21
C PRO A 119 6.04 15.98 17.15
N THR A 120 6.82 17.06 17.31
CA THR A 120 6.28 18.44 17.26
C THR A 120 5.88 18.86 15.84
N LEU A 121 6.42 18.18 14.82
CA LEU A 121 6.10 18.40 13.40
C LEU A 121 4.90 17.56 12.92
N MET A 122 4.26 16.81 13.81
CA MET A 122 3.03 16.08 13.52
C MET A 122 1.92 17.08 13.19
N THR A 123 1.53 17.11 11.92
CA THR A 123 0.55 18.08 11.41
C THR A 123 -0.86 17.66 11.81
N THR A 124 -1.62 18.60 12.37
CA THR A 124 -3.05 18.42 12.60
C THR A 124 -3.78 18.70 11.29
N SER A 125 -4.10 17.66 10.51
CA SER A 125 -4.87 17.81 9.27
C SER A 125 -6.29 18.29 9.58
N LEU A 126 -6.76 19.26 8.78
CA LEU A 126 -8.03 19.99 8.95
C LEU A 126 -9.29 19.09 8.94
N HIS A 127 -9.21 17.85 8.45
CA HIS A 127 -10.36 16.96 8.25
C HIS A 127 -10.43 15.78 9.25
N THR A 128 -9.33 15.47 9.94
CA THR A 128 -9.14 14.23 10.74
C THR A 128 -8.40 14.48 12.06
N GLY A 129 -8.05 15.74 12.37
CA GLY A 129 -7.69 16.21 13.70
C GLY A 129 -6.32 15.76 14.22
N SER A 130 -5.73 14.67 13.71
CA SER A 130 -4.30 14.34 13.84
C SER A 130 -4.00 13.17 12.89
N GLU A 131 -3.27 13.43 11.81
CA GLU A 131 -2.86 12.37 10.89
C GLU A 131 -1.38 12.09 11.12
N MET A 132 -1.02 10.81 11.12
CA MET A 132 0.39 10.47 11.00
C MET A 132 0.87 11.01 9.66
N SER A 133 1.94 11.80 9.71
CA SER A 133 2.41 12.56 8.57
C SER A 133 3.91 12.36 8.42
N GLY A 134 4.36 12.18 7.18
CA GLY A 134 5.79 12.08 6.86
C GLY A 134 6.61 13.31 7.27
N HIS A 135 5.95 14.42 7.63
CA HIS A 135 6.60 15.62 8.18
C HIS A 135 7.26 15.41 9.54
N ALA A 136 6.86 14.39 10.30
CA ALA A 136 7.51 14.03 11.56
C ALA A 136 8.91 13.42 11.34
N ILE A 137 9.30 13.08 10.11
CA ILE A 137 10.64 12.58 9.78
C ILE A 137 11.55 13.76 9.42
N VAL A 138 12.52 14.05 10.29
CA VAL A 138 13.49 15.14 10.11
C VAL A 138 14.67 14.70 9.24
N THR A 139 14.98 13.40 9.23
CA THR A 139 16.10 12.84 8.46
C THR A 139 15.90 13.05 6.94
N PRO A 140 16.83 13.76 6.27
CA PRO A 140 16.75 13.99 4.82
C PRO A 140 16.74 12.69 4.01
N GLY A 141 15.94 12.67 2.94
CA GLY A 141 15.90 11.58 1.96
C GLY A 141 14.99 10.39 2.30
N VAL A 142 14.60 10.19 3.56
CA VAL A 142 13.64 9.13 3.95
C VAL A 142 12.25 9.40 3.34
N ARG A 143 11.87 10.68 3.27
CA ARG A 143 10.60 11.12 2.68
C ARG A 143 10.51 10.92 1.18
N SER A 144 11.64 11.02 0.48
CA SER A 144 11.68 10.88 -0.98
C SER A 144 11.36 9.47 -1.44
N LEU A 145 11.61 8.45 -0.60
CA LEU A 145 11.29 7.06 -0.93
C LEU A 145 9.79 6.84 -1.14
N THR A 146 8.93 7.52 -0.37
CA THR A 146 7.48 7.32 -0.42
C THR A 146 6.89 7.66 -1.80
N PRO A 147 7.16 8.84 -2.40
CA PRO A 147 6.76 9.11 -3.78
C PRO A 147 7.26 8.10 -4.79
N PHE A 148 8.50 7.59 -4.68
CA PHE A 148 9.02 6.62 -5.66
C PHE A 148 8.26 5.29 -5.61
N PHE A 149 8.03 4.75 -4.42
CA PHE A 149 7.29 3.50 -4.24
C PHE A 149 5.82 3.65 -4.62
N ASN A 150 5.20 4.78 -4.25
CA ASN A 150 3.80 5.03 -4.57
C ASN A 150 3.62 5.31 -6.06
N LEU A 151 4.54 6.02 -6.72
CA LEU A 151 4.50 6.21 -8.17
C LEU A 151 4.58 4.87 -8.90
N PHE A 152 5.51 4.00 -8.49
CA PHE A 152 5.61 2.65 -9.02
C PHE A 152 4.30 1.87 -8.84
N GLY A 153 3.75 1.87 -7.62
CA GLY A 153 2.49 1.21 -7.30
C GLY A 153 1.33 1.72 -8.14
N THR A 154 1.17 3.04 -8.23
CA THR A 154 0.13 3.71 -9.01
C THR A 154 0.26 3.39 -10.49
N VAL A 155 1.45 3.51 -11.09
CA VAL A 155 1.68 3.17 -12.50
C VAL A 155 1.34 1.70 -12.77
N ALA A 156 1.73 0.80 -11.88
CA ALA A 156 1.44 -0.62 -12.04
C ALA A 156 -0.06 -0.95 -11.90
N LEU A 157 -0.75 -0.34 -10.93
CA LEU A 157 -2.19 -0.56 -10.70
C LEU A 157 -3.07 0.12 -11.75
N VAL A 158 -2.92 1.43 -11.90
CA VAL A 158 -3.71 2.25 -12.85
C VAL A 158 -3.36 1.87 -14.28
N GLY A 159 -2.06 1.78 -14.59
CA GLY A 159 -1.61 1.34 -15.92
C GLY A 159 -2.06 -0.08 -16.24
N GLY A 160 -2.02 -0.99 -15.25
CA GLY A 160 -2.52 -2.35 -15.41
C GLY A 160 -4.03 -2.42 -15.66
N ALA A 161 -4.81 -1.61 -14.95
CA ALA A 161 -6.25 -1.49 -15.14
C ALA A 161 -6.60 -0.89 -16.51
N ALA A 162 -5.94 0.21 -16.89
CA ALA A 162 -6.14 0.87 -18.19
C ALA A 162 -5.76 -0.05 -19.37
N TYR A 163 -4.63 -0.75 -19.27
CA TYR A 163 -4.20 -1.71 -20.29
C TYR A 163 -5.19 -2.88 -20.42
N SER A 164 -5.68 -3.39 -19.29
CA SER A 164 -6.69 -4.46 -19.29
C SER A 164 -8.00 -3.99 -19.91
N ALA A 165 -8.46 -2.77 -19.59
CA ALA A 165 -9.65 -2.16 -20.19
C ALA A 165 -9.53 -2.03 -21.71
N TRP A 166 -8.38 -1.53 -22.20
CA TRP A 166 -8.11 -1.38 -23.63
C TRP A 166 -8.13 -2.71 -24.38
N ILE A 167 -7.51 -3.76 -23.82
CA ILE A 167 -7.54 -5.10 -24.43
C ILE A 167 -8.96 -5.65 -24.52
N PHE A 168 -9.73 -5.58 -23.43
CA PHE A 168 -11.10 -6.11 -23.41
C PHE A 168 -12.02 -5.33 -24.35
N PHE A 169 -11.84 -4.01 -24.44
CA PHE A 169 -12.55 -3.16 -25.40
C PHE A 169 -12.22 -3.56 -26.85
N LYS A 170 -10.93 -3.70 -27.18
CA LYS A 170 -10.48 -4.07 -28.54
C LYS A 170 -10.94 -5.47 -28.94
N LYS A 171 -10.97 -6.42 -28.00
CA LYS A 171 -11.37 -7.81 -28.28
C LYS A 171 -12.89 -8.05 -28.22
N ARG A 172 -13.70 -7.06 -27.82
CA ARG A 172 -15.17 -7.19 -27.64
C ARG A 172 -15.59 -8.35 -26.72
N VAL A 173 -14.71 -8.80 -25.82
CA VAL A 173 -14.98 -9.89 -24.88
C VAL A 173 -15.16 -9.29 -23.49
N LEU A 174 -16.29 -9.60 -22.83
CA LEU A 174 -16.59 -9.20 -21.45
C LEU A 174 -16.58 -7.66 -21.21
N LEU A 175 -17.30 -6.90 -22.04
CA LEU A 175 -17.45 -5.43 -21.94
C LEU A 175 -17.78 -4.90 -20.52
N HIS A 176 -18.55 -5.65 -19.74
CA HIS A 176 -18.84 -5.30 -18.33
C HIS A 176 -17.58 -5.21 -17.45
N ARG A 177 -16.54 -6.02 -17.72
CA ARG A 177 -15.25 -5.95 -17.02
C ARG A 177 -14.39 -4.80 -17.51
N SER A 178 -14.56 -4.34 -18.75
CA SER A 178 -13.91 -3.12 -19.24
C SER A 178 -14.37 -1.88 -18.47
N ILE A 179 -15.67 -1.74 -18.22
CA ILE A 179 -16.23 -0.60 -17.48
C ILE A 179 -15.67 -0.57 -16.05
N GLY A 180 -15.61 -1.71 -15.36
CA GLY A 180 -15.02 -1.81 -14.03
C GLY A 180 -13.54 -1.40 -14.00
N ASN A 181 -12.74 -1.84 -14.97
CA ASN A 181 -11.33 -1.46 -15.06
C ASN A 181 -11.13 0.04 -15.39
N ILE A 182 -12.04 0.64 -16.18
CA ILE A 182 -12.04 2.08 -16.46
C ILE A 182 -12.35 2.86 -15.19
N LEU A 183 -13.38 2.47 -14.44
CA LEU A 183 -13.73 3.11 -13.17
C LEU A 183 -12.56 3.06 -12.18
N ILE A 184 -11.88 1.91 -12.06
CA ILE A 184 -10.67 1.77 -11.22
C ILE A 184 -9.53 2.69 -11.69
N ALA A 185 -9.38 2.87 -13.01
CA ALA A 185 -8.31 3.71 -13.56
C ALA A 185 -8.61 5.21 -13.42
N VAL A 186 -9.88 5.61 -13.44
CA VAL A 186 -10.32 7.00 -13.26
C VAL A 186 -10.30 7.41 -11.78
N GLY A 187 -10.58 6.46 -10.87
CA GLY A 187 -10.68 6.70 -9.43
C GLY A 187 -12.12 6.89 -8.99
#